data_AF-A0A955WQD1-F1
#
_entry.id   AF-A0A955WQD1-F1
#
_cell.length_a   1.000
_cell.length_b   1.000
_cell.length_c   1.000
_cell.angle_alpha   90.00
_cell.angle_beta   90.00
_cell.angle_gamma   90.00
#
_symmetry.space_group_name_H-M   'P 1'
#
loop_
_entity.id
_entity.type
_entity.pdbx_description
1 polymer ?
#
loop_
_entity_poly.entity_id
_entity_poly.type
_entity_poly.pdbx_seq_one_letter_code
_entity_poly.pdbx_strand_id
1 'polypeptide(L)'
;MPQKPAPTEFFKRLPQFGIRLDFDLQAFEAAIENHGVNALWERAAACPCKNNDQTGQPKHDCPVCNGAGWEYHGAQVIRILIGALDLDRDTQMAYGMTSRGMAMITVPSVELPDFRDRFTNLDTILRYTERRERKHAAGTLEPLRYYIGRRDDLDLYPVKQPLGYIPPPDESGYVAQAARAMAVEAASRTGEPAPRRLDVFRLRLMDRATNTPGRVLEQGVDFEARDGKIDFRLIDTREPGAVPVGATFGVSYLYHPRYLVTRFDHAARDQYGNPDACNGPETFQRMPVQVHALLDYMLEGGA
;
A
#
# COMPACT_ATOMS: atom_id res chain seq x y z
N MET A 1 30.84 -31.50 60.39
CA MET A 1 30.56 -31.10 59.00
C MET A 1 29.58 -29.93 59.03
N PRO A 2 29.88 -28.77 58.44
CA PRO A 2 28.97 -27.64 58.48
C PRO A 2 27.78 -27.91 57.56
N GLN A 3 26.56 -27.68 58.06
CA GLN A 3 25.33 -27.87 57.30
C GLN A 3 25.24 -26.85 56.16
N LYS A 4 24.95 -27.36 54.96
CA LYS A 4 24.70 -26.55 53.76
C LYS A 4 23.40 -25.75 53.98
N PRO A 5 23.41 -24.40 53.94
CA PRO A 5 22.19 -23.62 54.13
C PRO A 5 21.18 -23.91 53.00
N ALA A 6 19.91 -24.02 53.36
CA ALA A 6 18.82 -24.28 52.42
C ALA A 6 18.70 -23.11 51.41
N PRO A 7 18.45 -23.40 50.11
CA PRO A 7 18.50 -22.40 49.02
C PRO A 7 17.32 -21.39 49.03
N THR A 8 16.49 -21.37 50.08
CA THR A 8 15.18 -20.70 50.07
C THR A 8 15.15 -19.28 50.63
N GLU A 9 16.23 -18.77 51.22
CA GLU A 9 16.24 -17.42 51.81
C GLU A 9 16.88 -16.34 50.91
N PHE A 10 17.61 -16.72 49.85
CA PHE A 10 18.30 -15.74 48.98
C PHE A 10 17.35 -15.00 48.02
N PHE A 11 16.20 -15.59 47.68
CA PHE A 11 15.24 -14.98 46.75
C PHE A 11 14.24 -14.01 47.40
N LYS A 12 14.24 -13.88 48.74
CA LYS A 12 13.27 -13.02 49.45
C LYS A 12 13.66 -11.54 49.54
N ARG A 13 14.83 -11.13 49.02
CA ARG A 13 15.37 -9.77 49.21
C ARG A 13 15.87 -9.08 47.94
N LEU A 14 15.45 -9.52 46.76
CA LEU A 14 15.57 -8.67 45.59
C LEU A 14 14.33 -7.77 45.55
N PRO A 15 14.46 -6.44 45.39
CA PRO A 15 13.33 -5.63 44.98
C PRO A 15 12.77 -6.30 43.73
N GLN A 16 11.49 -6.68 43.78
CA GLN A 16 10.78 -7.22 42.63
C GLN A 16 10.66 -6.08 41.61
N PHE A 17 11.74 -5.79 40.88
CA PHE A 17 11.61 -5.29 39.53
C PHE A 17 11.04 -6.46 38.72
N GLY A 18 9.75 -6.73 38.96
CA GLY A 18 8.99 -7.67 38.17
C GLY A 18 8.93 -7.09 36.78
N ILE A 19 9.91 -7.43 35.95
CA ILE A 19 9.78 -7.31 34.52
C ILE A 19 8.62 -8.23 34.18
N ARG A 20 7.41 -7.67 34.08
CA ARG A 20 6.29 -8.38 33.49
C ARG A 20 6.70 -8.66 32.05
N LEU A 21 7.01 -9.91 31.76
CA LEU A 21 7.19 -10.41 30.39
C LEU A 21 5.80 -10.77 29.83
N ASP A 22 4.81 -9.92 30.08
CA ASP A 22 3.44 -10.12 29.62
C ASP A 22 3.21 -9.18 28.44
N PHE A 23 2.51 -9.66 27.41
CA PHE A 23 2.11 -8.82 26.30
C PHE A 23 1.00 -7.85 26.75
N ASP A 24 1.28 -6.55 26.69
CA ASP A 24 0.29 -5.51 26.95
C ASP A 24 -0.40 -5.12 25.64
N LEU A 25 -1.66 -5.56 25.51
CA LEU A 25 -2.48 -5.29 24.33
C LEU A 25 -2.72 -3.79 24.13
N GLN A 26 -3.00 -3.04 25.20
CA GLN A 26 -3.31 -1.62 25.08
C GLN A 26 -2.08 -0.83 24.63
N ALA A 27 -0.91 -1.16 25.17
CA ALA A 27 0.34 -0.55 24.75
C ALA A 27 0.66 -0.88 23.27
N PHE A 28 0.39 -2.10 22.83
CA PHE A 28 0.62 -2.51 21.45
C PHE A 28 -0.37 -1.86 20.46
N GLU A 29 -1.66 -1.78 20.81
CA GLU A 29 -2.64 -1.05 19.99
C GLU A 29 -2.30 0.44 19.90
N ALA A 30 -1.87 1.06 21.00
CA ALA A 30 -1.36 2.43 20.99
C ALA A 30 -0.12 2.57 20.10
N ALA A 31 0.72 1.54 20.00
CA ALA A 31 1.86 1.56 19.08
C ALA A 31 1.40 1.50 17.61
N ILE A 32 0.40 0.68 17.27
CA ILE A 32 -0.21 0.66 15.92
C ILE A 32 -0.82 2.04 15.62
N GLU A 33 -1.54 2.63 16.57
CA GLU A 33 -2.18 3.93 16.35
C GLU A 33 -1.15 5.06 16.19
N ASN A 34 -0.08 5.08 16.98
CA ASN A 34 0.89 6.16 16.93
C ASN A 34 1.91 6.04 15.79
N HIS A 35 2.27 4.81 15.40
CA HIS A 35 3.36 4.54 14.45
C HIS A 35 2.89 3.85 13.16
N GLY A 36 1.63 3.43 13.09
CA GLY A 36 1.06 2.82 11.90
C GLY A 36 0.86 3.82 10.77
N VAL A 37 0.82 3.30 9.56
CA VAL A 37 0.46 4.04 8.34
C VAL A 37 -1.02 3.87 8.05
N ASN A 38 -1.62 4.85 7.39
CA ASN A 38 -2.95 4.74 6.84
C ASN A 38 -2.93 3.78 5.66
N ALA A 39 -3.81 2.78 5.71
CA ALA A 39 -4.03 1.87 4.60
C ALA A 39 -5.52 1.76 4.28
N LEU A 40 -5.83 1.80 3.00
CA LEU A 40 -7.13 1.38 2.50
C LEU A 40 -7.16 -0.16 2.52
N TRP A 41 -7.95 -0.72 3.41
CA TRP A 41 -8.23 -2.14 3.48
C TRP A 41 -9.51 -2.47 2.71
N GLU A 42 -9.41 -3.43 1.80
CA GLU A 42 -10.52 -3.97 1.03
C GLU A 42 -10.58 -5.48 1.22
N ARG A 43 -11.78 -6.00 1.52
CA ARG A 43 -12.01 -7.42 1.75
C ARG A 43 -12.15 -8.15 0.44
N ALA A 44 -11.55 -9.32 0.33
CA ALA A 44 -11.65 -10.17 -0.83
C ALA A 44 -12.80 -11.18 -0.67
N ALA A 45 -13.63 -11.28 -1.70
CA ALA A 45 -14.58 -12.38 -1.86
C ALA A 45 -14.25 -13.17 -3.12
N ALA A 46 -14.42 -14.48 -3.08
CA ALA A 46 -14.26 -15.31 -4.26
C ALA A 46 -15.33 -14.92 -5.29
N CYS A 47 -14.90 -14.54 -6.49
CA CYS A 47 -15.84 -14.12 -7.53
C CYS A 47 -16.73 -15.30 -7.95
N PRO A 48 -18.06 -15.13 -8.05
CA PRO A 48 -18.98 -16.21 -8.45
C PRO A 48 -18.64 -16.87 -9.80
N CYS A 49 -17.93 -16.16 -10.69
CA CYS A 49 -17.52 -16.70 -11.99
C CYS A 49 -16.52 -17.87 -11.90
N LYS A 50 -15.87 -18.07 -10.74
CA LYS A 50 -14.90 -19.15 -10.49
C LYS A 50 -15.57 -20.54 -10.42
N ASN A 51 -16.89 -20.58 -10.27
CA ASN A 51 -17.66 -21.81 -10.12
C ASN A 51 -18.36 -22.27 -11.42
N ASN A 52 -17.76 -22.02 -12.59
CA ASN A 52 -18.32 -22.49 -13.86
C ASN A 52 -17.96 -23.97 -14.11
N ASP A 53 -18.90 -24.83 -13.76
CA ASP A 53 -19.21 -26.25 -14.07
C ASP A 53 -18.13 -27.32 -14.35
N GLN A 54 -16.85 -27.05 -14.64
CA GLN A 54 -15.85 -28.14 -14.81
C GLN A 54 -14.39 -27.82 -14.46
N THR A 55 -13.93 -26.56 -14.49
CA THR A 55 -12.49 -26.25 -14.39
C THR A 55 -12.07 -25.57 -13.08
N GLY A 56 -13.01 -24.98 -12.34
CA GLY A 56 -12.72 -24.15 -11.16
C GLY A 56 -11.93 -22.86 -11.49
N GLN A 57 -11.82 -22.53 -12.79
CA GLN A 57 -11.11 -21.34 -13.25
C GLN A 57 -12.09 -20.18 -13.43
N PRO A 58 -11.71 -18.95 -13.06
CA PRO A 58 -12.52 -17.77 -13.31
C PRO A 58 -12.64 -17.50 -14.82
N LYS A 59 -13.78 -16.92 -15.22
CA LYS A 59 -13.96 -16.45 -16.60
C LYS A 59 -13.02 -15.28 -16.87
N HIS A 60 -12.19 -15.39 -17.91
CA HIS A 60 -11.19 -14.39 -18.31
C HIS A 60 -11.80 -13.01 -18.62
N ASP A 61 -13.04 -12.99 -19.11
CA ASP A 61 -13.81 -11.81 -19.51
C ASP A 61 -14.84 -11.38 -18.45
N CYS A 62 -14.73 -11.90 -17.22
CA CYS A 62 -15.67 -11.54 -16.15
C CYS A 62 -15.60 -10.02 -15.86
N PRO A 63 -16.70 -9.27 -15.95
CA PRO A 63 -16.68 -7.82 -15.74
C PRO A 63 -16.40 -7.43 -14.28
N VAL A 64 -16.52 -8.38 -13.35
CA VAL A 64 -16.31 -8.15 -11.91
C VAL A 64 -14.83 -8.36 -11.54
N CYS A 65 -14.26 -9.53 -11.87
CA CYS A 65 -12.90 -9.87 -11.46
C CYS A 65 -11.86 -9.77 -12.58
N ASN A 66 -12.27 -9.52 -13.83
CA ASN A 66 -11.41 -9.49 -15.02
C ASN A 66 -10.48 -10.71 -15.12
N GLY A 67 -10.99 -11.90 -14.80
CA GLY A 67 -10.22 -13.14 -14.79
C GLY A 67 -9.37 -13.41 -13.53
N ALA A 68 -9.30 -12.49 -12.57
CA ALA A 68 -8.53 -12.70 -11.33
C ALA A 68 -9.19 -13.72 -10.38
N GLY A 69 -10.51 -13.89 -10.47
CA GLY A 69 -11.29 -14.79 -9.62
C GLY A 69 -11.60 -14.28 -8.22
N TRP A 70 -11.28 -13.02 -7.93
CA TRP A 70 -11.59 -12.34 -6.67
C TRP A 70 -12.27 -11.00 -6.95
N GLU A 71 -13.21 -10.62 -6.11
CA GLU A 71 -13.79 -9.29 -6.06
C GLU A 71 -13.45 -8.62 -4.74
N TYR A 72 -13.31 -7.29 -4.74
CA TYR A 72 -12.91 -6.51 -3.58
C TYR A 72 -14.05 -5.59 -3.14
N HIS A 73 -14.39 -5.60 -1.85
CA HIS A 73 -15.50 -4.82 -1.32
C HIS A 73 -15.21 -4.29 0.09
N GLY A 74 -16.09 -3.43 0.60
CA GLY A 74 -16.03 -2.93 1.98
C GLY A 74 -14.77 -2.11 2.27
N ALA A 75 -14.38 -1.25 1.33
CA ALA A 75 -13.19 -0.41 1.45
C ALA A 75 -13.27 0.48 2.70
N GLN A 76 -12.29 0.36 3.59
CA GLN A 76 -12.18 1.15 4.81
C GLN A 76 -10.74 1.58 5.08
N VAL A 77 -10.55 2.79 5.60
CA VAL A 77 -9.22 3.29 5.98
C VAL A 77 -8.94 2.87 7.41
N ILE A 78 -7.86 2.13 7.63
CA ILE A 78 -7.40 1.68 8.95
C ILE A 78 -5.92 2.00 9.13
N ARG A 79 -5.45 1.98 10.38
CA ARG A 79 -4.01 2.07 10.68
C ARG A 79 -3.40 0.70 10.82
N ILE A 80 -2.29 0.49 10.11
CA ILE A 80 -1.56 -0.78 10.12
C ILE A 80 -0.07 -0.52 10.34
N LEU A 81 0.63 -1.49 10.92
CA LEU A 81 2.09 -1.50 10.89
C LEU A 81 2.54 -2.33 9.71
N ILE A 82 3.37 -1.75 8.84
CA ILE A 82 4.04 -2.47 7.76
C ILE A 82 5.50 -2.64 8.16
N GLY A 83 5.93 -3.88 8.33
CA GLY A 83 7.28 -4.25 8.73
C GLY A 83 7.86 -5.35 7.84
N ALA A 84 9.12 -5.69 8.09
CA ALA A 84 9.86 -6.74 7.37
C ALA A 84 9.64 -6.66 5.84
N LEU A 85 9.83 -5.46 5.29
CA LEU A 85 9.85 -5.23 3.86
C LEU A 85 11.11 -5.90 3.31
N ASP A 86 10.97 -7.15 2.92
CA ASP A 86 12.06 -7.92 2.35
C ASP A 86 12.12 -7.67 0.85
N LEU A 87 13.27 -7.22 0.39
CA LEU A 87 13.66 -7.20 -1.01
C LEU A 87 14.85 -8.14 -1.10
N ASP A 88 14.60 -9.36 -1.58
CA ASP A 88 15.68 -10.30 -1.83
C ASP A 88 16.56 -9.73 -2.96
N ARG A 89 17.66 -9.14 -2.52
CA ARG A 89 18.67 -8.48 -3.35
C ARG A 89 19.42 -9.49 -4.21
N ASP A 90 19.63 -10.70 -3.70
CA ASP A 90 20.48 -11.68 -4.37
C ASP A 90 19.73 -12.33 -5.54
N THR A 91 18.43 -12.60 -5.39
CA THR A 91 17.59 -12.98 -6.54
C THR A 91 17.41 -11.85 -7.56
N GLN A 92 17.36 -10.58 -7.12
CA GLN A 92 17.36 -9.44 -8.05
C GLN A 92 18.63 -9.37 -8.90
N MET A 93 19.79 -9.57 -8.28
CA MET A 93 21.07 -9.53 -8.99
C MET A 93 21.29 -10.74 -9.90
N ALA A 94 20.78 -11.92 -9.52
CA ALA A 94 20.98 -13.15 -10.29
C ALA A 94 19.96 -13.36 -11.43
N TYR A 95 18.70 -12.98 -11.24
CA TYR A 95 17.61 -13.32 -12.17
C TYR A 95 16.87 -12.11 -12.79
N GLY A 96 17.22 -10.87 -12.42
CA GLY A 96 16.67 -9.63 -13.01
C GLY A 96 15.62 -8.92 -12.14
N MET A 97 14.85 -8.00 -12.74
CA MET A 97 13.97 -7.00 -12.06
C MET A 97 12.83 -7.56 -11.19
N THR A 98 12.65 -8.87 -11.09
CA THR A 98 11.56 -9.50 -10.33
C THR A 98 12.06 -10.00 -8.97
N SER A 99 11.98 -9.14 -7.95
CA SER A 99 12.01 -9.60 -6.55
C SER A 99 10.59 -9.93 -6.10
N ARG A 100 10.43 -10.95 -5.24
CA ARG A 100 9.18 -11.19 -4.52
C ARG A 100 9.19 -10.39 -3.22
N GLY A 101 8.81 -9.12 -3.29
CA GLY A 101 8.67 -8.27 -2.10
C GLY A 101 7.63 -8.83 -1.13
N MET A 102 8.06 -9.35 0.02
CA MET A 102 7.17 -9.72 1.12
C MET A 102 7.10 -8.57 2.12
N ALA A 103 5.91 -8.32 2.65
CA ALA A 103 5.69 -7.44 3.77
C ALA A 103 4.99 -8.22 4.88
N MET A 104 5.36 -7.96 6.13
CA MET A 104 4.54 -8.32 7.27
C MET A 104 3.65 -7.14 7.61
N ILE A 105 2.35 -7.38 7.65
CA ILE A 105 1.35 -6.38 8.01
C ILE A 105 0.74 -6.79 9.33
N THR A 106 0.80 -5.89 10.32
CA THR A 106 0.11 -6.07 11.60
C THR A 106 -1.09 -5.12 11.63
N VAL A 107 -2.27 -5.69 11.89
CA VAL A 107 -3.54 -4.96 11.98
C VAL A 107 -4.04 -4.87 13.43
N PRO A 108 -4.91 -3.88 13.75
CA PRO A 108 -5.56 -3.78 15.05
C PRO A 108 -6.39 -5.03 15.40
N SER A 109 -6.60 -5.31 16.69
CA SER A 109 -7.31 -6.51 17.16
C SER A 109 -8.79 -6.57 16.73
N VAL A 110 -9.38 -5.41 16.43
CA VAL A 110 -10.77 -5.31 15.97
C VAL A 110 -10.93 -5.75 14.51
N GLU A 111 -9.84 -5.69 13.73
CA GLU A 111 -9.86 -5.98 12.30
C GLU A 111 -9.44 -7.41 12.01
N LEU A 112 -10.20 -8.05 11.11
CA LEU A 112 -10.05 -9.46 10.78
C LEU A 112 -9.72 -9.61 9.29
N PRO A 113 -8.46 -9.42 8.90
CA PRO A 113 -8.04 -9.65 7.53
C PRO A 113 -8.25 -11.11 7.17
N ASP A 114 -8.72 -11.34 5.94
CA ASP A 114 -8.84 -12.67 5.36
C ASP A 114 -7.82 -12.89 4.23
N PHE A 115 -7.67 -14.14 3.83
CA PHE A 115 -6.85 -14.50 2.68
C PHE A 115 -7.30 -13.71 1.45
N ARG A 116 -6.32 -13.18 0.70
CA ARG A 116 -6.49 -12.32 -0.49
C ARG A 116 -6.98 -10.91 -0.23
N ASP A 117 -7.25 -10.52 1.01
CA ASP A 117 -7.53 -9.13 1.36
C ASP A 117 -6.41 -8.20 0.88
N ARG A 118 -6.79 -6.95 0.64
CA ARG A 118 -5.97 -5.98 -0.05
C ARG A 118 -5.74 -4.77 0.82
N PHE A 119 -4.47 -4.43 1.01
CA PHE A 119 -4.04 -3.24 1.74
C PHE A 119 -3.33 -2.30 0.78
N THR A 120 -3.87 -1.11 0.57
CA THR A 120 -3.22 -0.04 -0.21
C THR A 120 -2.66 0.99 0.76
N ASN A 121 -1.33 1.13 0.83
CA ASN A 121 -0.68 2.10 1.72
C ASN A 121 -0.84 3.52 1.18
N LEU A 122 -1.62 4.34 1.88
CA LEU A 122 -1.97 5.70 1.47
C LEU A 122 -0.87 6.72 1.83
N ASP A 123 -0.05 6.41 2.83
CA ASP A 123 1.01 7.32 3.30
C ASP A 123 2.32 7.16 2.51
N THR A 124 2.36 6.29 1.50
CA THR A 124 3.54 6.04 0.67
C THR A 124 3.17 6.06 -0.79
N ILE A 125 4.06 6.63 -1.60
CA ILE A 125 3.96 6.61 -3.05
C ILE A 125 5.24 6.02 -3.62
N LEU A 126 5.09 5.06 -4.52
CA LEU A 126 6.17 4.46 -5.28
C LEU A 126 6.02 4.79 -6.76
N ARG A 127 7.08 4.57 -7.54
CA ARG A 127 7.03 4.63 -9.00
C ARG A 127 6.71 3.24 -9.54
N TYR A 128 5.69 3.15 -10.38
CA TYR A 128 5.37 1.95 -11.15
C TYR A 128 5.64 2.19 -12.63
N THR A 129 5.95 1.11 -13.33
CA THR A 129 6.08 1.11 -14.79
C THR A 129 5.36 -0.10 -15.33
N GLU A 130 4.47 0.10 -16.29
CA GLU A 130 3.79 -0.98 -17.00
C GLU A 130 3.79 -0.76 -18.51
N ARG A 131 3.56 -1.86 -19.22
CA ARG A 131 3.31 -1.87 -20.65
C ARG A 131 1.84 -2.18 -20.89
N ARG A 132 1.18 -1.34 -21.67
CA ARG A 132 -0.24 -1.45 -21.99
C ARG A 132 -0.45 -1.38 -23.50
N GLU A 133 -1.56 -1.96 -23.94
CA GLU A 133 -2.07 -1.79 -25.28
C GLU A 133 -3.28 -0.86 -25.20
N ARG A 134 -3.37 0.11 -26.12
CA ARG A 134 -4.54 0.96 -26.24
C ARG A 134 -5.72 0.13 -26.74
N LYS A 135 -6.73 -0.10 -25.90
CA LYS A 135 -7.89 -0.94 -26.24
C LYS A 135 -9.07 -0.15 -26.78
N HIS A 136 -9.16 1.12 -26.46
CA HIS A 136 -10.32 1.95 -26.73
C HIS A 136 -10.03 3.05 -27.76
N ALA A 137 -11.08 3.38 -28.53
CA ALA A 137 -11.04 4.44 -29.53
C ALA A 137 -10.90 5.83 -28.90
N ALA A 138 -10.68 6.84 -29.74
CA ALA A 138 -10.60 8.24 -29.32
C ALA A 138 -11.81 8.64 -28.46
N GLY A 139 -11.55 9.39 -27.38
CA GLY A 139 -12.58 9.84 -26.44
C GLY A 139 -12.92 8.88 -25.30
N THR A 140 -12.36 7.67 -25.31
CA THR A 140 -12.49 6.73 -24.18
C THR A 140 -11.23 6.75 -23.32
N LEU A 141 -11.42 6.73 -22.00
CA LEU A 141 -10.33 6.73 -21.02
C LEU A 141 -9.71 5.33 -20.91
N GLU A 142 -8.39 5.26 -21.01
CA GLU A 142 -7.62 4.02 -20.87
C GLU A 142 -7.28 3.77 -19.40
N PRO A 143 -7.79 2.70 -18.77
CA PRO A 143 -7.49 2.43 -17.37
C PRO A 143 -6.05 1.95 -17.20
N LEU A 144 -5.36 2.54 -16.22
CA LEU A 144 -4.11 2.03 -15.66
C LEU A 144 -4.39 0.94 -14.64
N ARG A 145 -3.36 0.16 -14.29
CA ARG A 145 -3.48 -0.87 -13.26
C ARG A 145 -3.75 -0.27 -11.88
N TYR A 146 -3.06 0.81 -11.54
CA TYR A 146 -3.19 1.49 -10.26
C TYR A 146 -3.74 2.90 -10.43
N TYR A 147 -4.38 3.38 -9.37
CA TYR A 147 -4.69 4.79 -9.24
C TYR A 147 -3.38 5.60 -9.24
N ILE A 148 -3.38 6.74 -9.92
CA ILE A 148 -2.20 7.60 -9.97
C ILE A 148 -2.14 8.38 -8.67
N GLY A 149 -1.19 8.01 -7.80
CA GLY A 149 -0.92 8.78 -6.59
C GLY A 149 -0.33 10.14 -6.97
N ARG A 150 -0.88 11.21 -6.42
CA ARG A 150 -0.30 12.54 -6.57
C ARG A 150 0.71 12.76 -5.47
N ARG A 151 1.80 13.46 -5.77
CA ARG A 151 2.74 13.86 -4.70
C ARG A 151 2.06 14.73 -3.63
N ASP A 152 1.00 15.43 -4.03
CA ASP A 152 0.12 16.22 -3.15
C ASP A 152 -0.72 15.33 -2.24
N ASP A 153 -0.98 14.06 -2.59
CA ASP A 153 -1.67 13.10 -1.72
C ASP A 153 -0.85 12.82 -0.45
N LEU A 154 0.48 12.96 -0.50
CA LEU A 154 1.34 12.92 0.69
C LEU A 154 1.21 14.17 1.56
N ASP A 155 0.84 15.31 0.97
CA ASP A 155 0.62 16.58 1.66
C ASP A 155 -0.85 16.71 2.16
N LEU A 156 -1.80 15.96 1.57
CA LEU A 156 -3.23 15.97 1.92
C LEU A 156 -3.56 15.21 3.21
N TYR A 157 -2.64 14.38 3.71
CA TYR A 157 -2.70 13.83 5.06
C TYR A 157 -1.72 14.61 5.94
N PRO A 158 -2.14 15.70 6.62
CA PRO A 158 -1.27 16.36 7.56
C PRO A 158 -0.84 15.34 8.62
N VAL A 159 0.46 15.04 8.59
CA VAL A 159 1.18 14.38 9.68
C VAL A 159 0.76 15.06 10.97
N LYS A 160 0.02 14.32 11.81
CA LYS A 160 -0.53 14.68 13.13
C LYS A 160 -1.81 15.53 13.11
N GLN A 161 -2.96 14.87 13.22
CA GLN A 161 -3.83 15.11 14.37
C GLN A 161 -4.48 13.79 14.81
N PRO A 162 -4.19 13.27 16.02
CA PRO A 162 -5.17 12.43 16.69
C PRO A 162 -6.40 13.31 16.96
N LEU A 163 -7.60 12.78 16.78
CA LEU A 163 -8.85 13.42 17.21
C LEU A 163 -8.78 13.66 18.72
N GLY A 164 -8.36 14.85 19.17
CA GLY A 164 -8.31 15.24 20.59
C GLY A 164 -7.41 16.44 20.92
N TYR A 165 -8.04 17.61 21.08
CA TYR A 165 -7.57 18.88 21.68
C TYR A 165 -6.27 19.54 21.18
N ILE A 166 -6.43 20.77 20.67
CA ILE A 166 -5.37 21.66 20.17
C ILE A 166 -4.79 22.49 21.33
N PRO A 167 -3.51 22.38 21.69
CA PRO A 167 -2.83 23.40 22.48
C PRO A 167 -2.38 24.58 21.59
N PRO A 168 -2.32 25.82 22.12
CA PRO A 168 -1.90 26.98 21.35
C PRO A 168 -0.41 26.91 20.99
N PRO A 169 0.01 27.53 19.88
CA PRO A 169 1.38 27.42 19.39
C PRO A 169 2.37 28.20 20.26
N ASP A 170 3.51 27.60 20.57
CA ASP A 170 4.72 28.29 20.97
C ASP A 170 5.83 28.18 19.90
N GLU A 171 6.75 29.13 19.99
CA GLU A 171 7.55 29.68 18.89
C GLU A 171 8.76 28.83 18.53
N SER A 172 8.68 27.97 17.51
CA SER A 172 9.86 27.54 16.72
C SER A 172 9.56 26.79 15.41
N GLY A 173 8.30 26.52 15.07
CA GLY A 173 7.92 25.77 13.86
C GLY A 173 7.93 26.53 12.53
N TYR A 174 8.22 27.84 12.51
CA TYR A 174 7.99 28.69 11.33
C TYR A 174 9.12 28.71 10.27
N VAL A 175 10.33 28.25 10.58
CA VAL A 175 11.48 28.42 9.66
C VAL A 175 11.37 27.52 8.42
N ALA A 176 10.77 26.32 8.54
CA ALA A 176 10.58 25.41 7.42
C ALA A 176 9.46 25.84 6.46
N GLN A 177 8.40 26.49 6.98
CA GLN A 177 7.31 27.02 6.15
C GLN A 177 7.71 28.34 5.47
N ALA A 178 8.46 29.21 6.16
CA ALA A 178 8.97 30.45 5.58
C ALA A 178 9.98 30.19 4.45
N ALA A 179 10.90 29.22 4.60
CA ALA A 179 11.83 28.84 3.54
C ALA A 179 11.11 28.25 2.30
N ARG A 180 10.02 27.49 2.51
CA ARG A 180 9.17 26.97 1.42
C ARG A 180 8.40 28.10 0.73
N ALA A 181 7.82 29.03 1.48
CA ALA A 181 7.12 30.20 0.94
C ALA A 181 8.06 31.11 0.15
N MET A 182 9.27 31.36 0.66
CA MET A 182 10.28 32.16 -0.04
C MET A 182 10.81 31.48 -1.31
N ALA A 183 10.94 30.15 -1.34
CA ALA A 183 11.33 29.41 -2.53
C ALA A 183 10.24 29.42 -3.62
N VAL A 184 8.97 29.31 -3.22
CA VAL A 184 7.81 29.44 -4.11
C VAL A 184 7.67 30.87 -4.64
N GLU A 185 7.89 31.88 -3.79
CA GLU A 185 7.84 33.28 -4.18
C GLU A 185 9.02 33.67 -5.08
N ALA A 186 10.23 33.15 -4.81
CA ALA A 186 11.40 33.34 -5.68
C ALA A 186 11.20 32.70 -7.07
N ALA A 187 10.62 31.50 -7.13
CA ALA A 187 10.24 30.86 -8.39
C ALA A 187 9.12 31.60 -9.14
N SER A 188 8.23 32.30 -8.43
CA SER A 188 7.17 33.11 -9.05
C SER A 188 7.69 34.42 -9.66
N ARG A 189 8.82 34.95 -9.17
CA ARG A 189 9.42 36.22 -9.65
C ARG A 189 10.27 36.07 -10.90
N THR A 190 10.75 34.87 -11.22
CA THR A 190 11.58 34.63 -12.42
C THR A 190 10.75 34.47 -13.70
N GLY A 191 9.41 34.45 -13.60
CA GLY A 191 8.55 34.17 -14.75
C GLY A 191 8.74 32.75 -15.31
N GLU A 192 9.52 31.91 -14.62
CA GLU A 192 9.61 30.50 -14.94
C GLU A 192 8.27 29.85 -14.57
N PRO A 193 7.66 29.07 -15.48
CA PRO A 193 6.46 28.34 -15.14
C PRO A 193 6.78 27.46 -13.94
N ALA A 194 5.99 27.59 -12.87
CA ALA A 194 6.11 26.74 -11.69
C ALA A 194 6.25 25.28 -12.16
N PRO A 195 7.24 24.52 -11.65
CA PRO A 195 7.53 23.19 -12.16
C PRO A 195 6.25 22.37 -12.19
N ARG A 196 5.78 22.05 -13.40
CA ARG A 196 4.51 21.34 -13.61
C ARG A 196 4.65 19.99 -12.91
N ARG A 197 3.88 19.78 -11.84
CA ARG A 197 3.85 18.49 -11.14
C ARG A 197 3.23 17.48 -12.10
N LEU A 198 4.04 16.54 -12.56
CA LEU A 198 3.63 15.49 -13.47
C LEU A 198 3.25 14.26 -12.65
N ASP A 199 2.01 13.83 -12.80
CA ASP A 199 1.46 12.60 -12.21
C ASP A 199 1.92 11.37 -13.03
N VAL A 200 2.16 11.56 -14.33
CA VAL A 200 2.77 10.58 -15.23
C VAL A 200 4.15 11.08 -15.66
N PHE A 201 5.20 10.38 -15.23
CA PHE A 201 6.58 10.77 -15.53
C PHE A 201 6.95 10.56 -16.98
N ARG A 202 6.42 9.49 -17.59
CA ARG A 202 6.80 9.10 -18.94
C ARG A 202 5.74 8.22 -19.56
N LEU A 203 5.27 8.59 -20.74
CA LEU A 203 4.48 7.72 -21.62
C LEU A 203 5.23 7.60 -22.94
N ARG A 204 5.55 6.38 -23.36
CA ARG A 204 6.29 6.12 -24.60
C ARG A 204 5.57 5.09 -25.45
N LEU A 205 5.33 5.42 -26.71
CA LEU A 205 4.82 4.49 -27.70
C LEU A 205 5.90 3.46 -28.07
N MET A 206 5.48 2.23 -28.35
CA MET A 206 6.31 1.19 -28.93
C MET A 206 5.95 1.06 -30.41
N ASP A 207 6.96 1.00 -31.26
CA ASP A 207 6.74 0.63 -32.65
C ASP A 207 6.40 -0.86 -32.73
N ARG A 208 5.23 -1.19 -33.26
CA ARG A 208 4.75 -2.57 -33.36
C ARG A 208 5.55 -3.41 -34.35
N ALA A 209 6.08 -2.81 -35.43
CA ALA A 209 6.82 -3.52 -36.45
C ALA A 209 8.22 -3.92 -35.97
N THR A 210 8.87 -3.03 -35.22
CA THR A 210 10.26 -3.23 -34.78
C THR A 210 10.39 -3.61 -33.30
N ASN A 211 9.31 -3.51 -32.53
CA ASN A 211 9.29 -3.62 -31.07
C ASN A 211 10.33 -2.70 -30.39
N THR A 212 10.61 -1.54 -31.02
CA THR A 212 11.57 -0.57 -30.50
C THR A 212 10.86 0.59 -29.79
N PRO A 213 11.55 1.27 -28.85
CA PRO A 213 11.01 2.44 -28.18
C PRO A 213 10.78 3.59 -29.17
N GLY A 214 9.52 3.98 -29.37
CA GLY A 214 9.12 5.07 -30.25
C GLY A 214 9.00 6.42 -29.54
N ARG A 215 8.07 7.25 -30.03
CA ARG A 215 7.83 8.62 -29.56
C ARG A 215 7.45 8.65 -28.07
N VAL A 216 8.01 9.61 -27.34
CA VAL A 216 7.58 9.97 -25.98
C VAL A 216 6.44 10.97 -26.10
N LEU A 217 5.36 10.73 -25.37
CA LEU A 217 4.22 11.62 -25.27
C LEU A 217 4.36 12.51 -24.04
N GLU A 218 3.93 13.76 -24.16
CA GLU A 218 3.99 14.76 -23.08
C GLU A 218 2.61 15.02 -22.47
N GLN A 219 2.51 14.96 -21.14
CA GLN A 219 1.25 15.22 -20.44
C GLN A 219 0.83 16.70 -20.61
N GLY A 220 -0.44 16.94 -20.95
CA GLY A 220 -1.00 18.24 -21.29
C GLY A 220 -0.72 18.71 -22.71
N VAL A 221 0.07 17.97 -23.47
CA VAL A 221 0.31 18.23 -24.89
C VAL A 221 -0.31 17.11 -25.72
N ASP A 222 0.03 15.86 -25.40
CA ASP A 222 -0.38 14.67 -26.13
C ASP A 222 -1.47 13.87 -25.38
N PHE A 223 -1.48 13.90 -24.05
CA PHE A 223 -2.48 13.20 -23.26
C PHE A 223 -2.76 13.90 -21.94
N GLU A 224 -3.90 13.60 -21.32
CA GLU A 224 -4.20 13.95 -19.92
C GLU A 224 -4.23 12.67 -19.09
N ALA A 225 -3.95 12.78 -17.80
CA ALA A 225 -4.02 11.64 -16.87
C ALA A 225 -4.78 12.05 -15.62
N ARG A 226 -5.87 11.33 -15.31
CA ARG A 226 -6.76 11.61 -14.16
C ARG A 226 -7.35 10.31 -13.65
N ASP A 227 -7.44 10.19 -12.33
CA ASP A 227 -8.14 9.11 -11.62
C ASP A 227 -7.74 7.68 -12.06
N GLY A 228 -6.43 7.45 -12.27
CA GLY A 228 -5.95 6.15 -12.72
C GLY A 228 -6.24 5.86 -14.20
N LYS A 229 -6.55 6.89 -15.01
CA LYS A 229 -6.85 6.73 -16.44
C LYS A 229 -6.05 7.70 -17.29
N ILE A 230 -5.72 7.27 -18.50
CA ILE A 230 -5.09 8.08 -19.54
C ILE A 230 -6.13 8.49 -20.57
N ASP A 231 -6.11 9.76 -20.94
CA ASP A 231 -6.95 10.35 -21.96
C ASP A 231 -6.09 10.80 -23.15
N PHE A 232 -6.21 10.09 -24.27
CA PHE A 232 -5.48 10.38 -25.51
C PHE A 232 -6.18 11.42 -26.41
N ARG A 233 -7.29 12.05 -25.98
CA ARG A 233 -8.03 13.01 -26.81
C ARG A 233 -7.17 14.13 -27.39
N LEU A 234 -6.18 14.62 -26.64
CA LEU A 234 -5.31 15.72 -27.09
C LEU A 234 -4.51 15.33 -28.35
N ILE A 235 -3.89 14.15 -28.36
CA ILE A 235 -3.12 13.68 -29.51
C ILE A 235 -4.00 13.15 -30.65
N ASP A 236 -5.17 12.59 -30.34
CA ASP A 236 -6.07 12.05 -31.36
C ASP A 236 -6.63 13.12 -32.30
N THR A 237 -6.74 14.36 -31.84
CA THR A 237 -7.14 15.50 -32.69
C THR A 237 -6.05 16.02 -33.61
N ARG A 238 -4.81 15.53 -33.50
CA ARG A 238 -3.67 15.99 -34.29
C ARG A 238 -3.31 14.96 -35.36
N GLU A 239 -3.46 15.34 -36.62
CA GLU A 239 -2.89 14.60 -37.74
C GLU A 239 -1.65 15.31 -38.29
N PRO A 240 -0.55 14.59 -38.58
CA PRO A 240 -0.26 13.20 -38.22
C PRO A 240 0.19 13.10 -36.74
N GLY A 241 -0.42 12.22 -35.94
CA GLY A 241 -0.07 12.13 -34.52
C GLY A 241 -0.91 11.19 -33.68
N ALA A 242 -2.16 10.96 -34.05
CA ALA A 242 -3.09 10.08 -33.33
C ALA A 242 -2.47 8.71 -33.00
N VAL A 243 -2.72 8.23 -31.77
CA VAL A 243 -2.24 6.93 -31.31
C VAL A 243 -3.25 5.87 -31.77
N PRO A 244 -2.92 4.94 -32.67
CA PRO A 244 -3.91 3.98 -33.15
C PRO A 244 -4.36 3.03 -32.03
N VAL A 245 -5.61 2.55 -32.11
CA VAL A 245 -6.07 1.43 -31.28
C VAL A 245 -5.19 0.21 -31.59
N GLY A 246 -4.77 -0.51 -30.56
CA GLY A 246 -3.80 -1.59 -30.66
C GLY A 246 -2.33 -1.13 -30.65
N ALA A 247 -2.06 0.17 -30.47
CA ALA A 247 -0.72 0.65 -30.17
C ALA A 247 -0.31 0.23 -28.76
N THR A 248 0.91 -0.29 -28.64
CA THR A 248 1.51 -0.60 -27.34
C THR A 248 2.24 0.63 -26.81
N PHE A 249 2.10 0.92 -25.52
CA PHE A 249 2.81 2.00 -24.86
C PHE A 249 3.35 1.55 -23.49
N GLY A 250 4.52 2.04 -23.14
CA GLY A 250 5.06 1.96 -21.78
C GLY A 250 4.71 3.23 -21.03
N VAL A 251 4.21 3.10 -19.80
CA VAL A 251 3.87 4.23 -18.94
C VAL A 251 4.55 4.07 -17.58
N SER A 252 5.09 5.16 -17.05
CA SER A 252 5.62 5.24 -15.69
C SER A 252 4.93 6.36 -14.91
N TYR A 253 4.38 6.01 -13.75
CA TYR A 253 3.55 6.90 -12.93
C TYR A 253 3.71 6.59 -11.44
N LEU A 254 3.26 7.53 -10.60
CA LEU A 254 3.23 7.38 -9.15
C LEU A 254 2.00 6.55 -8.73
N TYR A 255 2.16 5.66 -7.76
CA TYR A 255 1.05 4.87 -7.23
C TYR A 255 1.23 4.58 -5.74
N HIS A 256 0.11 4.31 -5.06
CA HIS A 256 0.11 3.78 -3.70
C HIS A 256 0.36 2.26 -3.72
N PRO A 257 1.41 1.76 -3.05
CA PRO A 257 1.73 0.35 -3.07
C PRO A 257 0.61 -0.46 -2.44
N ARG A 258 0.28 -1.56 -3.10
CA ARG A 258 -0.81 -2.44 -2.73
C ARG A 258 -0.27 -3.82 -2.42
N TYR A 259 -0.71 -4.35 -1.29
CA TYR A 259 -0.31 -5.62 -0.74
C TYR A 259 -1.52 -6.55 -0.69
N LEU A 260 -1.32 -7.80 -1.10
CA LEU A 260 -2.32 -8.87 -1.04
C LEU A 260 -1.93 -9.88 0.03
N VAL A 261 -2.84 -10.14 0.95
CA VAL A 261 -2.65 -11.14 2.01
C VAL A 261 -2.51 -12.53 1.40
N THR A 262 -1.42 -13.21 1.73
CA THR A 262 -1.11 -14.55 1.18
C THR A 262 -1.01 -15.64 2.22
N ARG A 263 -0.70 -15.31 3.47
CA ARG A 263 -0.68 -16.28 4.57
C ARG A 263 -0.83 -15.60 5.93
N PHE A 264 -1.25 -16.40 6.90
CA PHE A 264 -1.36 -16.06 8.31
C PHE A 264 -0.31 -16.87 9.08
N ASP A 265 0.36 -16.24 10.03
CA ASP A 265 1.36 -16.96 10.83
C ASP A 265 0.72 -17.84 11.92
N HIS A 266 -0.50 -17.50 12.37
CA HIS A 266 -1.18 -18.23 13.45
C HIS A 266 -2.68 -18.42 13.16
N ALA A 267 -3.17 -19.65 13.29
CA ALA A 267 -4.59 -19.99 13.25
C ALA A 267 -5.31 -19.72 14.58
N ALA A 268 -4.56 -19.68 15.70
CA ALA A 268 -5.06 -19.31 17.01
C ALA A 268 -4.71 -17.85 17.30
N ARG A 269 -5.70 -16.96 17.10
CA ARG A 269 -5.56 -15.52 17.34
C ARG A 269 -5.96 -15.15 18.76
N ASP A 270 -7.14 -15.58 19.17
CA ASP A 270 -7.77 -15.10 20.39
C ASP A 270 -7.42 -15.97 21.58
N GLN A 271 -7.25 -15.32 22.73
CA GLN A 271 -7.01 -16.00 23.99
C GLN A 271 -8.24 -15.83 24.88
N TYR A 272 -8.75 -16.95 25.37
CA TYR A 272 -9.56 -16.93 26.59
C TYR A 272 -8.57 -16.81 27.75
N GLY A 273 -8.71 -15.74 28.54
CA GLY A 273 -7.81 -15.50 29.68
C GLY A 273 -7.77 -16.70 30.62
N ASN A 274 -6.58 -16.99 31.18
CA ASN A 274 -6.43 -18.09 32.13
C ASN A 274 -7.22 -17.78 33.43
N PRO A 275 -8.21 -18.61 33.81
CA PRO A 275 -8.95 -18.46 35.06
C PRO A 275 -8.08 -18.62 36.33
N ASP A 276 -6.81 -19.02 36.22
CA ASP A 276 -5.86 -19.11 37.35
C ASP A 276 -5.55 -17.77 38.04
N ALA A 277 -6.08 -16.64 37.55
CA ALA A 277 -6.46 -15.52 38.42
C ALA A 277 -7.77 -15.88 39.15
N CYS A 278 -7.70 -16.87 40.05
CA CYS A 278 -8.70 -17.83 40.53
C CYS A 278 -10.16 -17.42 40.85
N ASN A 279 -10.65 -16.21 40.59
CA ASN A 279 -12.04 -15.81 40.87
C ASN A 279 -12.63 -14.79 39.87
N GLY A 280 -11.99 -14.55 38.72
CA GLY A 280 -12.50 -13.62 37.70
C GLY A 280 -13.38 -14.30 36.65
N PRO A 281 -14.36 -13.59 36.05
CA PRO A 281 -15.05 -14.08 34.86
C PRO A 281 -14.05 -14.25 33.72
N GLU A 282 -14.23 -15.28 32.87
CA GLU A 282 -13.43 -15.46 31.66
C GLU A 282 -13.53 -14.20 30.78
N THR A 283 -12.41 -13.53 30.58
CA THR A 283 -12.33 -12.39 29.65
C THR A 283 -11.79 -12.88 28.32
N PHE A 284 -12.60 -12.77 27.28
CA PHE A 284 -12.16 -12.98 25.90
C PHE A 284 -11.33 -11.79 25.44
N GLN A 285 -10.09 -12.04 25.04
CA GLN A 285 -9.18 -11.01 24.56
C GLN A 285 -8.85 -11.25 23.09
N ARG A 286 -9.15 -10.25 22.25
CA ARG A 286 -8.76 -10.24 20.84
C ARG A 286 -7.33 -9.78 20.70
N MET A 287 -6.54 -10.50 19.92
CA MET A 287 -5.15 -10.15 19.67
C MET A 287 -4.99 -9.52 18.27
N PRO A 288 -4.04 -8.59 18.10
CA PRO A 288 -3.65 -8.07 16.79
C PRO A 288 -3.28 -9.22 15.85
N VAL A 289 -3.62 -9.10 14.58
CA VAL A 289 -3.29 -10.11 13.57
C VAL A 289 -2.06 -9.66 12.79
N GLN A 290 -1.09 -10.56 12.69
CA GLN A 290 0.00 -10.42 11.74
C GLN A 290 -0.28 -11.31 10.52
N VAL A 291 -0.15 -10.71 9.34
CA VAL A 291 -0.31 -11.38 8.06
C VAL A 291 0.91 -11.12 7.20
N HIS A 292 1.23 -12.09 6.34
CA HIS A 292 2.16 -11.84 5.25
C HIS A 292 1.39 -11.42 4.02
N ALA A 293 1.90 -10.38 3.37
CA ALA A 293 1.34 -9.86 2.16
C ALA A 293 2.42 -9.68 1.08
N LEU A 294 2.02 -9.86 -0.17
CA LEU A 294 2.88 -9.66 -1.35
C LEU A 294 2.42 -8.42 -2.11
N LEU A 295 3.35 -7.68 -2.73
CA LEU A 295 2.97 -6.62 -3.66
C LEU A 295 2.14 -7.18 -4.83
N ASP A 296 1.00 -6.53 -5.09
CA ASP A 296 -0.04 -6.98 -6.01
C ASP A 296 0.49 -7.25 -7.44
N TYR A 297 1.33 -6.36 -7.98
CA TYR A 297 1.85 -6.50 -9.35
C TYR A 297 2.69 -7.77 -9.56
N MET A 298 3.13 -8.43 -8.49
CA MET A 298 3.91 -9.66 -8.57
C MET A 298 3.04 -10.91 -8.72
N LEU A 299 1.78 -10.85 -8.29
CA LEU A 299 0.86 -11.99 -8.35
C LEU A 299 0.11 -12.08 -9.67
N GLU A 300 -0.04 -10.96 -10.38
CA GLU A 300 -0.84 -10.84 -11.59
C GLU A 300 0.01 -10.76 -12.88
N GLY A 301 1.30 -11.12 -12.82
CA GLY A 301 2.24 -11.06 -13.94
C GLY A 301 2.12 -12.18 -14.99
N GLY A 302 0.98 -12.89 -15.03
CA GLY A 302 0.83 -14.14 -15.78
C GLY A 302 -0.40 -14.24 -16.69
N ALA A 303 -0.82 -13.14 -17.32
CA ALA A 303 -1.82 -13.16 -18.39
C ALA A 303 -1.38 -12.24 -19.55
#